data_AF-A0A127T577-F1
#
_entry.id   AF-A0A127T577-F1
#
_cell.length_a   1.000
_cell.length_b   1.000
_cell.length_c   1.000
_cell.angle_alpha   90.00
_cell.angle_beta   90.00
_cell.angle_gamma   90.00
#
_symmetry.space_group_name_H-M   'P 1'
#
loop_
_entity.id
_entity.type
_entity.pdbx_description
1 polymer ?
#
loop_
_entity_poly.entity_id
_entity_poly.type
_entity_poly.pdbx_seq_one_letter_code
_entity_poly.pdbx_strand_id
1 'polypeptide(L)'
;MQQPGLYWHFKTKYDLLAALASDILASEHRASFPEAGESWDAFLLRNARSFRSALLAVRDGARLHAEHHIRTPDADAAAQLEGPRDQLRLLITQGFSEKDAINALVAIGRYTVGVVLEEQSQEGNQPGKAERDQQFEFGLKALVIGIGTEGMRGSPSE
;
A
#
# COMPACT_ATOMS: atom_id res chain seq x y z
N MET A 1 -9.39 -34.81 1.99
CA MET A 1 -8.81 -35.16 0.67
C MET A 1 -8.17 -33.90 0.10
N GLN A 2 -6.84 -33.88 -0.02
CA GLN A 2 -6.12 -32.76 -0.65
C GLN A 2 -6.22 -32.87 -2.18
N GLN A 3 -6.47 -31.76 -2.87
CA GLN A 3 -6.60 -31.74 -4.33
C GLN A 3 -5.21 -31.76 -5.00
N PRO A 4 -4.88 -32.78 -5.82
CA PRO A 4 -3.52 -32.98 -6.37
C PRO A 4 -3.03 -31.90 -7.34
N GLY A 5 -3.91 -31.04 -7.87
CA GLY A 5 -3.54 -30.02 -8.88
C GLY A 5 -2.87 -28.76 -8.31
N LEU A 6 -3.06 -28.46 -7.02
CA LEU A 6 -2.63 -27.17 -6.44
C LEU A 6 -1.13 -27.14 -6.08
N TYR A 7 -0.55 -28.30 -5.73
CA TYR A 7 0.85 -28.43 -5.31
C TYR A 7 1.87 -28.23 -6.43
N TRP A 8 1.46 -28.37 -7.69
CA TRP A 8 2.34 -28.15 -8.84
C TRP A 8 2.74 -26.68 -9.01
N HIS A 9 1.87 -25.76 -8.60
CA HIS A 9 2.11 -24.32 -8.69
C HIS A 9 2.51 -23.69 -7.35
N PHE A 10 2.11 -24.28 -6.22
CA PHE A 10 2.38 -23.72 -4.89
C PHE A 10 2.87 -24.80 -3.93
N LYS A 11 4.10 -24.64 -3.40
CA LYS A 11 4.72 -25.63 -2.51
C LYS A 11 4.02 -25.72 -1.15
N THR A 12 3.36 -24.64 -0.72
CA THR A 12 2.66 -24.55 0.56
C THR A 12 1.37 -23.72 0.45
N LYS A 13 0.47 -23.87 1.44
CA LYS A 13 -0.68 -22.97 1.61
C LYS A 13 -0.25 -21.50 1.76
N TYR A 14 0.92 -21.27 2.36
CA TYR A 14 1.53 -19.95 2.49
C TYR A 14 1.82 -19.35 1.10
N ASP A 15 2.44 -20.12 0.20
CA ASP A 15 2.77 -19.66 -1.16
C ASP A 15 1.52 -19.34 -1.99
N LEU A 16 0.46 -20.14 -1.83
CA LEU A 16 -0.83 -19.89 -2.47
C LEU A 16 -1.47 -18.58 -1.97
N LEU A 17 -1.48 -18.36 -0.66
CA LEU A 17 -2.08 -17.16 -0.07
C LEU A 17 -1.27 -15.90 -0.40
N ALA A 18 0.05 -16.01 -0.43
CA ALA A 18 0.94 -14.94 -0.89
C ALA A 18 0.70 -14.58 -2.36
N ALA A 19 0.57 -15.58 -3.24
CA ALA A 19 0.29 -15.38 -4.65
C ALA A 19 -1.10 -14.77 -4.88
N LEU A 20 -2.12 -15.22 -4.15
CA LEU A 20 -3.47 -14.65 -4.21
C LEU A 20 -3.49 -13.19 -3.74
N ALA A 21 -2.82 -12.88 -2.63
CA ALA A 21 -2.71 -11.51 -2.14
C ALA A 21 -1.96 -10.60 -3.12
N SER A 22 -0.90 -11.11 -3.75
CA SER A 22 -0.16 -10.38 -4.79
C SER A 22 -1.00 -10.16 -6.05
N ASP A 23 -1.75 -11.16 -6.51
CA ASP A 23 -2.59 -11.07 -7.71
C ASP A 23 -3.71 -10.04 -7.54
N ILE A 24 -4.35 -10.04 -6.36
CA ILE A 24 -5.40 -9.07 -6.04
C ILE A 24 -4.83 -7.66 -5.91
N LEU A 25 -3.65 -7.50 -5.30
CA LEU A 25 -2.98 -6.20 -5.30
C LEU A 25 -2.65 -5.75 -6.72
N ALA A 26 -2.20 -6.65 -7.59
CA ALA A 26 -1.93 -6.34 -8.98
C ALA A 26 -3.20 -5.93 -9.76
N SER A 27 -4.36 -6.53 -9.47
CA SER A 27 -5.63 -6.23 -10.16
C SER A 27 -6.35 -5.00 -9.60
N GLU A 28 -6.31 -4.79 -8.29
CA GLU A 28 -7.11 -3.78 -7.61
C GLU A 28 -6.32 -2.53 -7.20
N HIS A 29 -4.99 -2.61 -7.03
CA HIS A 29 -4.16 -1.45 -6.75
C HIS A 29 -3.78 -0.67 -8.03
N ARG A 30 -4.81 -0.09 -8.65
CA ARG A 30 -4.72 0.62 -9.94
C ARG A 30 -3.96 1.94 -9.89
N ALA A 31 -3.79 2.55 -8.71
CA ALA A 31 -3.04 3.79 -8.52
C ALA A 31 -1.65 3.56 -7.90
N SER A 32 -1.00 2.46 -8.26
CA SER A 32 0.34 2.09 -7.78
C SER A 32 1.47 2.92 -8.42
N PHE A 33 1.21 3.60 -9.54
CA PHE A 33 2.18 4.44 -10.23
C PHE A 33 1.75 5.91 -10.25
N PRO A 34 2.69 6.86 -10.13
CA PRO A 34 2.44 8.27 -10.39
C PRO A 34 1.92 8.52 -11.80
N GLU A 35 0.99 9.47 -11.94
CA GLU A 35 0.55 9.97 -13.24
C GLU A 35 1.44 11.13 -13.73
N ALA A 36 1.45 11.36 -15.05
CA ALA A 36 2.26 12.42 -15.63
C ALA A 36 1.82 13.80 -15.11
N GLY A 37 2.74 14.54 -14.49
CA GLY A 37 2.47 15.87 -13.92
C GLY A 37 1.69 15.85 -12.60
N GLU A 38 1.47 14.69 -12.00
CA GLU A 38 0.80 14.57 -10.71
C GLU A 38 1.64 15.18 -9.59
N SER A 39 1.01 15.91 -8.66
CA SER A 39 1.68 16.39 -7.45
C SER A 39 1.85 15.25 -6.43
N TRP A 40 2.91 15.31 -5.62
CA TRP A 40 3.23 14.27 -4.64
C TRP A 40 2.06 13.99 -3.68
N ASP A 41 1.33 15.03 -3.26
CA ASP A 41 0.21 14.93 -2.32
C ASP A 41 -1.00 14.26 -2.97
N ALA A 42 -1.34 14.65 -4.21
CA ALA A 42 -2.38 14.02 -5.00
C ALA A 42 -2.08 12.53 -5.24
N PHE A 43 -0.82 12.22 -5.57
CA PHE A 43 -0.35 10.84 -5.73
C PHE A 43 -0.54 10.04 -4.44
N LEU A 44 -0.02 10.50 -3.30
CA LEU A 44 -0.11 9.76 -2.04
C LEU A 44 -1.58 9.52 -1.63
N LEU A 45 -2.45 10.50 -1.83
CA LEU A 45 -3.89 10.36 -1.57
C LEU A 45 -4.53 9.29 -2.47
N ARG A 46 -4.30 9.38 -3.78
CA ARG A 46 -4.85 8.44 -4.78
C ARG A 46 -4.32 7.03 -4.58
N ASN A 47 -3.02 6.90 -4.34
CA ASN A 47 -2.34 5.65 -4.06
C ASN A 47 -2.92 4.95 -2.82
N ALA A 48 -2.99 5.65 -1.68
CA ALA A 48 -3.51 5.09 -0.43
C ALA A 48 -4.98 4.63 -0.55
N ARG A 49 -5.83 5.40 -1.24
CA ARG A 49 -7.23 5.02 -1.50
C ARG A 49 -7.34 3.75 -2.32
N SER A 50 -6.57 3.66 -3.41
CA SER A 50 -6.53 2.46 -4.24
C SER A 50 -5.99 1.27 -3.48
N PHE A 51 -4.96 1.47 -2.65
CA PHE A 51 -4.39 0.43 -1.82
C PHE A 51 -5.39 -0.08 -0.76
N ARG A 52 -6.07 0.82 -0.04
CA ARG A 52 -7.17 0.46 0.88
C ARG A 52 -8.24 -0.36 0.18
N SER A 53 -8.68 0.09 -1.01
CA SER A 53 -9.69 -0.63 -1.80
C SER A 53 -9.24 -2.05 -2.15
N ALA A 54 -7.98 -2.22 -2.55
CA ALA A 54 -7.41 -3.53 -2.89
C ALA A 54 -7.37 -4.45 -1.66
N LEU A 55 -6.94 -3.95 -0.49
CA LEU A 55 -6.89 -4.73 0.74
C LEU A 55 -8.29 -5.14 1.24
N LEU A 56 -9.30 -4.27 1.05
CA LEU A 56 -10.70 -4.54 1.43
C LEU A 56 -11.42 -5.50 0.47
N ALA A 57 -10.91 -5.72 -0.74
CA ALA A 57 -11.49 -6.64 -1.72
C ALA A 57 -11.42 -8.11 -1.28
N VAL A 58 -10.58 -8.42 -0.29
CA VAL A 58 -10.32 -9.78 0.20
C VAL A 58 -10.57 -9.85 1.68
N ARG A 59 -11.24 -10.91 2.13
CA ARG A 59 -11.28 -11.23 3.56
C ARG A 59 -9.86 -11.42 4.07
N ASP A 60 -9.53 -10.76 5.18
CA ASP A 60 -8.18 -10.74 5.78
C ASP A 60 -7.08 -10.17 4.85
N GLY A 61 -7.44 -9.38 3.82
CA GLY A 61 -6.49 -8.85 2.84
C GLY A 61 -5.34 -8.03 3.43
N ALA A 62 -5.60 -7.22 4.47
CA ALA A 62 -4.53 -6.48 5.13
C ALA A 62 -3.57 -7.38 5.93
N ARG A 63 -4.10 -8.44 6.54
CA ARG A 63 -3.28 -9.43 7.24
C ARG A 63 -2.42 -10.23 6.26
N LEU A 64 -3.00 -10.67 5.15
CA LEU A 64 -2.27 -11.34 4.08
C LEU A 64 -1.14 -10.45 3.53
N HIS A 65 -1.43 -9.17 3.25
CA HIS A 65 -0.38 -8.24 2.83
C HIS A 65 0.73 -8.11 3.88
N ALA A 66 0.39 -7.87 5.15
CA ALA A 66 1.38 -7.74 6.21
C ALA A 66 2.29 -8.97 6.35
N GLU A 67 1.73 -10.18 6.22
CA GLU A 67 2.45 -11.45 6.37
C GLU A 67 3.30 -11.84 5.14
N HIS A 68 2.97 -11.33 3.94
CA HIS A 68 3.50 -11.85 2.67
C HIS A 68 4.08 -10.81 1.69
N HIS A 69 3.94 -9.50 1.93
CA HIS A 69 4.34 -8.44 0.98
C HIS A 69 5.84 -8.46 0.56
N ILE A 70 6.71 -9.14 1.31
CA ILE A 70 8.16 -9.17 1.07
C ILE A 70 8.56 -10.29 0.08
N ARG A 71 7.68 -11.25 -0.22
CA ARG A 71 8.04 -12.42 -1.06
C ARG A 71 6.88 -12.88 -1.94
N THR A 72 7.02 -12.60 -3.24
CA THR A 72 6.44 -13.45 -4.28
C THR A 72 7.51 -14.44 -4.75
N PRO A 73 7.33 -15.75 -4.55
CA PRO A 73 8.16 -16.75 -5.20
C PRO A 73 8.04 -16.54 -6.72
N ASP A 74 9.17 -16.47 -7.42
CA ASP A 74 9.29 -16.46 -8.89
C ASP A 74 9.01 -15.15 -9.65
N ALA A 75 8.75 -14.03 -8.98
CA ALA A 75 8.66 -12.73 -9.65
C ALA A 75 10.04 -12.07 -9.79
N ASP A 76 10.32 -11.45 -10.94
CA ASP A 76 11.55 -10.71 -11.19
C ASP A 76 11.70 -9.59 -10.14
N ALA A 77 12.78 -9.67 -9.35
CA ALA A 77 13.08 -8.70 -8.31
C ALA A 77 13.22 -7.28 -8.86
N ALA A 78 13.64 -7.13 -10.13
CA ALA A 78 13.70 -5.83 -10.78
C ALA A 78 12.29 -5.25 -11.02
N ALA A 79 11.36 -6.05 -11.53
CA ALA A 79 9.98 -5.61 -11.79
C ALA A 79 9.25 -5.22 -10.49
N GLN A 80 9.48 -5.94 -9.39
CA GLN A 80 8.89 -5.62 -8.08
C GLN A 80 9.31 -4.25 -7.54
N LEU A 81 10.46 -3.74 -7.98
CA LEU A 81 11.01 -2.46 -7.52
C LEU A 81 10.66 -1.29 -8.45
N GLU A 82 10.03 -1.51 -9.60
CA GLU A 82 9.68 -0.42 -10.55
C GLU A 82 8.71 0.58 -9.93
N GLY A 83 7.58 0.10 -9.39
CA GLY A 83 6.60 0.94 -8.70
C GLY A 83 7.22 1.78 -7.58
N PRO A 84 7.84 1.15 -6.56
CA PRO A 84 8.52 1.89 -5.48
C PRO A 84 9.56 2.92 -5.98
N ARG A 85 10.30 2.61 -7.06
CA ARG A 85 11.28 3.53 -7.64
C ARG A 85 10.63 4.75 -8.28
N ASP A 86 9.53 4.58 -9.02
CA ASP A 86 8.83 5.71 -9.63
C ASP A 86 8.15 6.62 -8.60
N GLN A 87 7.58 6.02 -7.55
CA GLN A 87 7.02 6.75 -6.42
C GLN A 87 8.11 7.57 -5.70
N LEU A 88 9.25 6.94 -5.39
CA LEU A 88 10.38 7.59 -4.76
C LEU A 88 10.90 8.75 -5.64
N ARG A 89 11.04 8.52 -6.94
CA ARG A 89 11.47 9.53 -7.91
C ARG A 89 10.51 10.72 -7.93
N LEU A 90 9.19 10.50 -7.94
CA LEU A 90 8.21 11.58 -7.88
C LEU A 90 8.46 12.49 -6.67
N LEU A 91 8.52 11.92 -5.47
CA LEU A 91 8.70 12.69 -4.24
C LEU A 91 10.03 13.46 -4.25
N ILE A 92 11.13 12.83 -4.64
CA ILE A 92 12.45 13.49 -4.73
C ILE A 92 12.41 14.66 -5.71
N THR A 93 11.82 14.48 -6.90
CA THR A 93 11.73 15.57 -7.90
C THR A 93 10.88 16.75 -7.45
N GLN A 94 10.02 16.56 -6.44
CA GLN A 94 9.19 17.61 -5.85
C GLN A 94 9.73 18.13 -4.52
N GLY A 95 11.00 17.86 -4.20
CA GLY A 95 11.74 18.51 -3.12
C GLY A 95 11.88 17.72 -1.83
N PHE A 96 11.48 16.44 -1.80
CA PHE A 96 11.77 15.57 -0.66
C PHE A 96 13.23 15.09 -0.69
N SER A 97 13.85 14.96 0.47
CA SER A 97 15.06 14.14 0.60
C SER A 97 14.70 12.67 0.33
N GLU A 98 15.67 11.86 -0.12
CA GLU A 98 15.44 10.42 -0.32
C GLU A 98 14.93 9.74 0.95
N LYS A 99 15.52 10.08 2.10
CA LYS A 99 15.11 9.56 3.41
C LYS A 99 13.66 9.92 3.73
N ASP A 100 13.26 11.18 3.52
CA ASP A 100 11.90 11.63 3.82
C ASP A 100 10.88 11.06 2.85
N ALA A 101 11.24 10.90 1.57
CA ALA A 101 10.41 10.24 0.59
C ALA A 101 10.14 8.76 0.95
N ILE A 102 11.18 8.02 1.37
CA ILE A 102 11.02 6.64 1.87
C ILE A 102 10.11 6.64 3.10
N ASN A 103 10.34 7.53 4.07
CA ASN A 103 9.52 7.60 5.28
C ASN A 103 8.06 7.94 4.97
N ALA A 104 7.80 8.82 4.00
CA ALA A 104 6.46 9.17 3.55
C ALA A 104 5.71 7.96 2.98
N LEU A 105 6.34 7.22 2.04
CA LEU A 105 5.76 6.03 1.44
C LEU A 105 5.48 4.94 2.48
N VAL A 106 6.44 4.70 3.39
CA VAL A 106 6.29 3.74 4.48
C VAL A 106 5.18 4.15 5.45
N ALA A 107 5.07 5.44 5.80
CA ALA A 107 4.04 5.93 6.70
C ALA A 107 2.64 5.76 6.11
N ILE A 108 2.46 6.12 4.84
CA ILE A 108 1.19 5.96 4.11
C ILE A 108 0.79 4.48 4.02
N GLY A 109 1.75 3.60 3.67
CA GLY A 109 1.51 2.17 3.60
C GLY A 109 1.10 1.58 4.97
N ARG A 110 1.84 1.89 6.03
CA ARG A 110 1.56 1.41 7.39
C ARG A 110 0.22 1.92 7.92
N TYR A 111 -0.09 3.21 7.70
CA TYR A 111 -1.37 3.78 8.07
C TYR A 111 -2.52 3.02 7.39
N THR A 112 -2.41 2.82 6.07
CA THR A 112 -3.44 2.15 5.27
C THR A 112 -3.66 0.71 5.72
N VAL A 113 -2.58 -0.06 5.90
CA VAL A 113 -2.65 -1.45 6.39
C VAL A 113 -3.25 -1.50 7.80
N GLY A 114 -2.84 -0.61 8.70
CA GLY A 114 -3.35 -0.55 10.08
C GLY A 114 -4.86 -0.31 10.13
N VAL A 115 -5.35 0.69 9.39
CA VAL A 115 -6.79 0.97 9.29
C VAL A 115 -7.53 -0.26 8.78
N VAL A 116 -7.07 -0.89 7.70
CA VAL A 116 -7.79 -2.03 7.12
C VAL A 116 -7.73 -3.27 8.03
N LEU A 117 -6.65 -3.48 8.79
CA LEU A 117 -6.59 -4.54 9.82
C LEU A 117 -7.67 -4.35 10.89
N GLU A 118 -7.87 -3.13 11.38
CA GLU A 118 -8.94 -2.83 12.34
C GLU A 118 -10.33 -3.03 11.71
N GLU A 119 -10.52 -2.57 10.47
CA GLU A 119 -11.77 -2.77 9.73
C GLU A 119 -12.07 -4.24 9.42
N GLN A 120 -11.07 -5.10 9.30
CA GLN A 120 -11.27 -6.53 9.01
C GLN A 120 -11.38 -7.39 10.27
N SER A 121 -10.89 -6.91 11.42
CA SER A 121 -10.87 -7.68 12.69
C SER A 121 -12.13 -7.54 13.54
N GLN A 122 -12.93 -6.48 13.35
CA GLN A 122 -14.11 -6.25 14.19
C GLN A 122 -15.34 -7.01 13.68
N GLU A 123 -15.71 -8.12 14.33
CA GLU A 123 -16.99 -8.79 14.08
C GLU A 123 -18.12 -8.12 14.90
N GLY A 124 -19.07 -7.47 14.23
CA GLY A 124 -20.40 -7.16 14.81
C GLY A 124 -20.62 -5.80 15.48
N ASN A 125 -19.64 -4.89 15.56
CA ASN A 125 -19.86 -3.52 16.06
C ASN A 125 -19.04 -2.46 15.30
N GLN A 126 -19.09 -2.51 13.97
CA GLN A 126 -18.39 -1.54 13.14
C GLN A 126 -19.23 -0.29 12.87
N PRO A 127 -18.61 0.89 12.83
CA PRO A 127 -19.19 2.07 12.20
C PRO A 127 -19.70 1.74 10.80
N GLY A 128 -20.74 2.43 10.33
CA GLY A 128 -21.22 2.25 8.96
C GLY A 128 -20.12 2.55 7.94
N LYS A 129 -20.19 1.96 6.73
CA LYS A 129 -19.18 2.14 5.68
C LYS A 129 -18.81 3.62 5.46
N ALA A 130 -19.81 4.50 5.39
CA ALA A 130 -19.62 5.94 5.19
C ALA A 130 -18.79 6.60 6.30
N GLU A 131 -18.97 6.17 7.55
CA GLU A 131 -18.22 6.70 8.69
C GLU A 131 -16.76 6.22 8.64
N ARG A 132 -16.53 4.95 8.31
CA ARG A 132 -15.17 4.41 8.13
C ARG A 132 -14.43 5.11 6.98
N ASP A 133 -15.13 5.35 5.88
CA ASP A 133 -14.58 6.09 4.75
C ASP A 133 -14.21 7.53 5.16
N GLN A 134 -15.04 8.20 5.97
CA GLN A 134 -14.73 9.53 6.50
C GLN A 134 -13.53 9.52 7.45
N GLN A 135 -13.45 8.54 8.36
CA GLN A 135 -12.34 8.41 9.31
C GLN A 135 -11.01 8.15 8.60
N PHE A 136 -11.01 7.27 7.59
CA PHE A 136 -9.85 7.03 6.74
C PHE A 136 -9.43 8.29 5.99
N GLU A 137 -10.38 8.99 5.34
CA GLU A 137 -10.08 10.21 4.60
C GLU A 137 -9.51 11.33 5.48
N PHE A 138 -10.04 11.49 6.70
CA PHE A 138 -9.52 12.46 7.65
C PHE A 138 -8.08 12.17 8.05
N GLY A 139 -7.79 10.93 8.50
CA GLY A 139 -6.46 10.53 8.93
C GLY A 139 -5.44 10.57 7.79
N LEU A 140 -5.83 10.12 6.60
CA LEU A 140 -4.99 10.18 5.40
C LEU A 140 -4.61 11.63 5.04
N LYS A 141 -5.58 12.55 5.01
CA LYS A 141 -5.31 13.96 4.70
C LYS A 141 -4.42 14.62 5.75
N ALA A 142 -4.68 14.35 7.03
CA ALA A 142 -3.85 14.86 8.11
C ALA A 142 -2.39 14.38 7.99
N LEU A 143 -2.20 13.09 7.66
CA LEU A 143 -0.88 12.50 7.44
C LEU A 143 -0.17 13.13 6.24
N VAL A 144 -0.85 13.30 5.10
CA VAL A 144 -0.27 13.92 3.90
C VAL A 144 0.14 15.38 4.15
N ILE A 145 -0.69 16.15 4.86
CA ILE A 145 -0.34 17.52 5.26
C ILE A 145 0.93 17.52 6.14
N GLY A 146 0.98 16.64 7.14
CA GLY A 146 2.14 16.49 8.02
C GLY A 146 3.42 16.11 7.27
N ILE A 147 3.33 15.17 6.32
CA ILE A 147 4.43 14.78 5.43
C ILE A 147 4.95 15.98 4.64
N GLY A 148 4.07 16.80 4.08
CA GLY A 148 4.48 18.01 3.35
C GLY A 148 5.22 19.01 4.25
N THR A 149 4.79 19.15 5.50
CA THR A 149 5.45 20.07 6.44
C THR A 149 6.82 19.62 6.93
N GLU A 150 7.04 18.31 7.09
CA GLU A 150 8.31 17.75 7.57
C GLU A 150 9.27 17.42 6.43
N GLY A 151 8.78 16.77 5.36
CA GLY A 151 9.62 16.24 4.29
C GLY A 151 10.25 17.29 3.36
N MET A 152 9.71 18.51 3.33
CA MET A 152 10.29 19.63 2.56
C MET A 152 11.19 20.55 3.39
N ARG A 153 11.25 20.39 4.72
CA ARG A 153 12.15 21.19 5.58
C ARG A 153 13.61 20.72 5.50
N GLY A 154 13.85 19.51 5.00
CA GLY A 154 15.14 18.83 4.99
C GLY A 154 16.11 19.20 3.87
N SER A 155 16.00 20.36 3.21
CA SER A 155 17.04 20.85 2.29
C SER A 155 18.01 21.77 3.04
N PRO A 156 19.12 21.27 3.64
CA PRO A 156 20.24 22.13 3.95
C PRO A 156 20.91 22.51 2.62
N SER A 157 21.01 23.82 2.37
CA SER A 157 21.89 24.38 1.36
C SER A 157 23.32 23.84 1.58
N GLU A 158 23.90 23.18 0.59
CA GLU A 158 25.37 23.07 0.47
C GLU A 158 25.99 24.45 0.19
#